data_AF-A0A7Y4HX82-F1
#
_entry.id   AF-A0A7Y4HX82-F1
#
_cell.length_a   1.000
_cell.length_b   1.000
_cell.length_c   1.000
_cell.angle_alpha   90.00
_cell.angle_beta   90.00
_cell.angle_gamma   90.00
#
_symmetry.space_group_name_H-M   'P 1'
#
loop_
_entity.id
_entity.type
_entity.pdbx_description
1 polymer ?
#
loop_
_entity_poly.entity_id
_entity_poly.type
_entity_poly.pdbx_seq_one_letter_code
_entity_poly.pdbx_strand_id
1 'polypeptide(L)' 'VTPAPSQPAKSNAASDTDYAQTGVFKPSTTVNIRTGAGTGYASVGSYAPGESVIYDHVYIRGTYVWARYLSYSGRYHYV' A
#
# COMPACT_ATOMS: atom_id res chain seq x y z
N VAL A 1 30.81 -5.05 -34.28
CA VAL A 1 30.76 -4.88 -32.81
C VAL A 1 29.41 -5.37 -32.33
N THR A 2 29.38 -6.40 -31.49
CA THR A 2 28.14 -6.98 -30.95
C THR A 2 27.76 -6.18 -29.70
N PRO A 3 26.53 -5.66 -29.54
CA PRO A 3 26.15 -4.97 -28.32
C PRO A 3 26.12 -5.97 -27.15
N ALA A 4 26.71 -5.57 -26.03
CA ALA A 4 26.69 -6.32 -24.78
C ALA A 4 25.25 -6.51 -24.28
N PRO A 5 24.93 -7.64 -23.63
CA PRO A 5 23.59 -7.89 -23.10
C PRO A 5 23.24 -6.85 -22.03
N SER A 6 22.10 -6.18 -22.22
CA SER A 6 21.53 -5.21 -21.30
C SER A 6 21.36 -5.81 -19.91
N GLN A 7 22.09 -5.26 -18.94
CA GLN A 7 21.97 -5.56 -17.53
C GLN A 7 20.50 -5.37 -17.07
N PRO A 8 19.90 -6.32 -16.33
CA PRO A 8 18.55 -6.14 -15.79
C PRO A 8 18.52 -4.89 -14.92
N ALA A 9 17.53 -4.01 -15.14
CA ALA A 9 17.35 -2.81 -14.36
C ALA A 9 17.33 -3.18 -12.87
N LYS A 10 18.26 -2.62 -12.08
CA LYS A 10 18.18 -2.67 -10.62
C LYS A 10 16.83 -2.05 -10.27
N SER A 11 15.90 -2.86 -9.79
CA SER A 11 14.69 -2.38 -9.12
C SER A 11 15.16 -1.48 -7.99
N ASN A 12 14.90 -0.18 -8.09
CA ASN A 12 15.03 0.73 -6.96
C ASN A 12 14.12 0.15 -5.87
N ALA A 13 14.68 -0.59 -4.92
CA ALA A 13 13.96 -1.00 -3.74
C ALA A 13 13.50 0.30 -3.10
N ALA A 14 12.19 0.57 -3.08
CA ALA A 14 11.70 1.73 -2.39
C ALA A 14 12.12 1.55 -0.93
N SER A 15 12.96 2.45 -0.43
CA SER A 15 13.34 2.44 0.97
C SER A 15 12.06 2.51 1.81
N ASP A 16 11.92 1.59 2.76
CA ASP A 16 10.79 1.58 3.67
C ASP A 16 10.66 2.95 4.35
N THR A 17 9.65 3.71 3.96
CA THR A 17 9.40 5.08 4.40
C THR A 17 7.95 5.20 4.82
N ASP A 18 7.68 6.00 5.83
CA ASP A 18 6.32 6.33 6.19
C ASP A 18 6.21 7.80 6.57
N TYR A 19 5.04 8.38 6.29
CA TYR A 19 4.78 9.79 6.49
C TYR A 19 3.30 10.03 6.78
N ALA A 20 3.04 11.01 7.64
CA ALA A 20 1.69 11.45 7.95
C ALA A 20 1.14 12.21 6.73
N GLN A 21 0.02 11.73 6.19
CA GLN A 21 -0.69 12.37 5.10
C GLN A 21 -2.15 12.03 5.25
N THR A 22 -2.99 13.06 5.34
CA THR A 22 -4.43 12.89 5.33
C THR A 22 -4.96 12.99 3.91
N GLY A 23 -5.75 12.02 3.48
CA GLY A 23 -6.34 12.03 2.15
C GLY A 23 -7.49 11.06 2.02
N VAL A 24 -8.12 11.08 0.84
CA VAL A 24 -9.17 10.14 0.47
C VAL A 24 -8.62 9.21 -0.60
N PHE A 25 -8.57 7.92 -0.29
CA PHE A 25 -8.26 6.87 -1.24
C PHE A 25 -9.55 6.27 -1.78
N LYS A 26 -9.69 6.26 -3.10
CA LYS A 26 -10.82 5.63 -3.80
C LYS A 26 -10.29 4.49 -4.66
N PRO A 27 -10.34 3.24 -4.19
CA PRO A 27 -9.91 2.11 -4.99
C PRO A 27 -10.78 1.99 -6.25
N SER A 28 -10.11 1.81 -7.39
CA SER A 28 -10.75 1.50 -8.68
C SER A 28 -10.92 -0.01 -8.93
N THR A 29 -10.33 -0.83 -8.06
CA THR A 29 -10.40 -2.30 -8.07
C THR A 29 -10.59 -2.81 -6.64
N THR A 30 -10.93 -4.09 -6.49
CA THR A 30 -11.02 -4.67 -5.14
C THR A 30 -9.63 -4.75 -4.51
N VAL A 31 -9.47 -4.14 -3.34
CA VAL A 31 -8.21 -4.11 -2.58
C VAL A 31 -8.42 -4.76 -1.21
N ASN A 32 -7.39 -5.46 -0.71
CA ASN A 32 -7.49 -6.18 0.56
C ASN A 32 -7.12 -5.26 1.72
N ILE A 33 -7.90 -5.34 2.79
CA ILE A 33 -7.65 -4.63 4.05
C ILE A 33 -6.85 -5.56 4.96
N ARG A 34 -5.70 -5.11 5.43
CA ARG A 34 -4.81 -5.88 6.30
C ARG A 34 -4.64 -5.24 7.67
N THR A 35 -4.20 -6.06 8.62
CA THR A 35 -3.86 -5.66 9.99
C THR A 35 -2.53 -4.91 10.11
N GLY A 36 -1.72 -4.87 9.05
CA GLY A 36 -0.43 -4.18 9.04
C GLY A 36 -0.01 -3.80 7.62
N ALA A 37 0.97 -2.89 7.52
CA ALA A 37 1.56 -2.43 6.27
C ALA A 37 2.50 -3.50 5.68
N GLY A 38 1.93 -4.53 5.06
CA GLY A 38 2.67 -5.61 4.41
C GLY A 38 1.80 -6.77 3.94
N THR A 39 2.27 -7.51 2.95
CA THR A 39 1.54 -8.65 2.37
C THR A 39 1.53 -9.91 3.25
N GLY A 40 2.37 -9.96 4.29
CA GLY A 40 2.42 -11.05 5.27
C GLY A 40 1.38 -10.94 6.39
N TYR A 41 0.71 -9.79 6.54
CA TYR A 41 -0.29 -9.59 7.59
C TYR A 41 -1.64 -10.21 7.21
N ALA A 42 -2.41 -10.64 8.22
CA ALA A 42 -3.74 -11.19 8.02
C ALA A 42 -4.67 -10.16 7.35
N SER A 43 -5.45 -10.62 6.38
CA SER A 43 -6.53 -9.85 5.76
C SER A 43 -7.76 -9.88 6.67
N VAL A 44 -8.35 -8.72 6.93
CA VAL A 44 -9.57 -8.58 7.75
C VAL A 44 -10.80 -8.27 6.90
N GLY A 45 -10.61 -8.03 5.61
CA GLY A 45 -11.67 -7.65 4.69
C GLY A 45 -11.11 -7.15 3.37
N SER A 46 -11.98 -6.53 2.58
CA SER A 46 -11.63 -5.96 1.29
C SER A 46 -12.50 -4.75 1.01
N TYR A 47 -11.93 -3.72 0.39
CA TYR A 47 -12.69 -2.64 -0.22
C TYR A 47 -13.02 -2.97 -1.67
N ALA A 48 -14.27 -2.77 -2.06
CA ALA A 48 -14.75 -2.85 -3.41
C ALA A 48 -14.46 -1.55 -4.18
N PRO A 49 -14.42 -1.63 -5.53
CA PRO A 49 -14.29 -0.43 -6.35
C PRO A 49 -15.43 0.56 -6.12
N GLY A 50 -15.09 1.84 -6.00
CA GLY A 50 -16.05 2.92 -5.74
C GLY A 50 -16.24 3.26 -4.25
N GLU A 51 -15.70 2.45 -3.34
CA GLU A 51 -15.61 2.82 -1.92
C GLU A 51 -14.59 3.94 -1.71
N SER A 52 -14.66 4.59 -0.54
CA SER A 52 -13.77 5.69 -0.19
C SER A 52 -13.24 5.51 1.22
N VAL A 53 -11.92 5.62 1.38
CA VAL A 53 -11.22 5.45 2.65
C VAL A 53 -10.49 6.75 2.97
N ILE A 54 -10.80 7.33 4.11
CA ILE A 54 -10.06 8.47 4.63
C ILE A 54 -8.88 7.91 5.43
N TYR A 55 -7.67 8.17 4.98
CA TYR A 55 -6.44 7.75 5.64
C TYR A 55 -5.74 8.95 6.27
N ASP A 56 -4.91 8.68 7.29
CA ASP A 56 -4.15 9.69 8.04
C ASP A 56 -2.62 9.51 7.90
N HIS A 57 -2.20 8.37 7.34
CA HIS A 57 -0.80 8.02 7.19
C HIS A 57 -0.56 7.14 5.98
N VAL A 58 0.63 7.25 5.40
CA VAL A 58 1.07 6.41 4.27
C VAL A 58 2.35 5.67 4.66
N TYR A 59 2.43 4.40 4.29
CA TYR A 59 3.60 3.54 4.48
C TYR A 59 4.01 2.96 3.13
N ILE A 60 5.21 3.29 2.69
CA ILE A 60 5.84 2.69 1.52
C ILE A 60 6.70 1.54 2.05
N ARG A 61 6.38 0.31 1.62
CA ARG A 61 7.08 -0.92 2.02
C ARG A 61 7.37 -1.78 0.80
N GLY A 62 8.63 -1.85 0.39
CA GLY A 62 9.04 -2.53 -0.83
C GLY A 62 8.35 -1.98 -2.10
N THR A 63 7.51 -2.78 -2.76
CA THR A 63 6.78 -2.37 -3.98
C THR A 63 5.35 -1.93 -3.72
N TYR A 64 4.92 -1.86 -2.45
CA TYR A 64 3.56 -1.54 -2.06
C TYR A 64 3.50 -0.25 -1.26
N VAL A 65 2.41 0.49 -1.46
CA VAL A 65 2.04 1.65 -0.67
C VAL A 65 0.80 1.28 0.14
N TRP A 66 0.84 1.50 1.44
CA TRP A 66 -0.24 1.20 2.36
C TRP A 66 -0.77 2.48 2.96
N ALA A 67 -2.07 2.71 2.81
CA ALA A 67 -2.77 3.80 3.47
C ALA A 67 -3.34 3.30 4.80
N ARG A 68 -2.94 3.95 5.90
CA ARG A 68 -3.46 3.64 7.24
C ARG A 68 -4.72 4.46 7.49
N TYR A 69 -5.76 3.80 7.96
CA TYR A 69 -6.97 4.48 8.40
C TYR A 69 -7.48 3.87 9.71
N LEU A 70 -8.20 4.70 10.48
CA LEU A 70 -8.90 4.24 11.67
C LEU A 70 -10.26 3.66 11.24
N SER A 71 -10.47 2.38 11.48
CA SER A 71 -11.78 1.76 11.25
C SER A 71 -12.75 2.11 12.37
N TYR A 72 -14.04 1.93 12.11
CA TYR A 72 -15.13 2.17 13.06
C TYR A 72 -14.97 1.39 14.38
N SER A 73 -14.27 0.24 14.33
CA SER A 73 -13.93 -0.57 15.51
C SER A 73 -12.82 0.03 16.41
N GLY A 74 -12.30 1.21 16.09
CA GLY A 74 -11.19 1.84 16.81
C GLY A 74 -9.82 1.20 16.53
N ARG A 75 -9.75 0.32 15.52
CA ARG A 75 -8.51 -0.35 15.11
C ARG A 75 -7.96 0.25 13.82
N TYR A 76 -6.65 0.41 13.77
CA TYR A 76 -5.95 0.79 12.55
C TYR A 76 -5.95 -0.37 11.55
N HIS A 77 -6.26 -0.03 10.32
CA HIS A 77 -6.23 -0.94 9.19
C HIS A 77 -5.45 -0.32 8.04
N TYR A 78 -4.97 -1.18 7.17
CA TYR A 78 -4.06 -0.83 6.09
C TYR A 78 -4.64 -1.33 4.77
N VAL A 79 -4.73 -0.45 3.79
CA VAL A 79 -5.19 -0.76 2.43
C VAL A 79 -4.11 -0.43 1.42
#